data_AF-A0ABD3C9Z4-F1
#
_entry.id   AF-A0ABD3C9Z4-F1
#
_cell.length_a   1.000
_cell.length_b   1.000
_cell.length_c   1.000
_cell.angle_alpha   90.00
_cell.angle_beta   90.00
_cell.angle_gamma   90.00
#
_symmetry.space_group_name_H-M   'P 1'
#
loop_
_entity.id
_entity.type
_entity.pdbx_description
1 polymer ?
#
loop_
_entity_poly.entity_id
_entity_poly.type
_entity_poly.pdbx_seq_one_letter_code
_entity_poly.pdbx_strand_id
1 'polypeptide(L)'
;MNLKKNDYDPLAYSKFKNPPINHHLAARAPNQMDFKSFDAALCRESLLSYDAVIKELEKHNLATLDNFYRNELPNLLHRRDPNPYITTDELSRLREWKLARGKWRPRLLSFVSSLNDAAVRDASGKAFASLPDVSKALGELTILKGVGPATASAVLAAYAPDVAPFMSNEVIV
;
A
#
# COMPACT_ATOMS: atom_id res chain seq x y z
N MET A 1 -19.38 41.47 -36.17
CA MET A 1 -20.50 42.30 -35.69
C MET A 1 -20.61 42.10 -34.19
N ASN A 2 -20.64 43.21 -33.46
CA ASN A 2 -20.46 43.36 -32.01
C ASN A 2 -21.78 43.14 -31.23
N LEU A 3 -21.65 42.95 -29.89
CA LEU A 3 -22.66 43.13 -28.79
C LEU A 3 -23.59 41.91 -28.50
N LYS A 4 -23.92 41.50 -27.26
CA LYS A 4 -24.05 42.22 -25.96
C LYS A 4 -23.70 41.36 -24.72
N LYS A 5 -23.35 42.08 -23.64
CA LYS A 5 -23.17 41.68 -22.23
C LYS A 5 -24.49 41.40 -21.50
N ASN A 6 -24.35 40.61 -20.42
CA ASN A 6 -25.03 40.58 -19.10
C ASN A 6 -26.53 40.85 -18.96
N ASP A 7 -27.19 40.00 -18.15
CA ASP A 7 -28.04 40.44 -17.02
C ASP A 7 -28.16 39.30 -15.99
N TYR A 8 -27.49 39.44 -14.84
CA TYR A 8 -27.72 38.62 -13.63
C TYR A 8 -28.19 39.57 -12.53
N ASP A 9 -29.45 39.42 -12.13
CA ASP A 9 -30.10 40.21 -11.08
C ASP A 9 -29.86 39.58 -9.70
N PRO A 10 -29.11 40.22 -8.78
CA PRO A 10 -28.74 39.61 -7.50
C PRO A 10 -29.84 39.65 -6.43
N LEU A 11 -31.06 40.13 -6.72
CA LEU A 11 -32.07 40.42 -5.67
C LEU A 11 -33.26 39.44 -5.60
N ALA A 12 -33.24 38.32 -6.33
CA ALA A 12 -34.36 37.39 -6.38
C ALA A 12 -34.51 36.42 -5.17
N TYR A 13 -33.62 36.45 -4.17
CA TYR A 13 -33.62 35.45 -3.07
C TYR A 13 -33.86 36.03 -1.67
N SER A 14 -34.73 37.05 -1.53
CA SER A 14 -35.10 37.61 -0.21
C SER A 14 -36.60 37.54 0.09
N LYS A 15 -37.21 36.34 0.01
CA LYS A 15 -38.57 36.11 0.54
C LYS A 15 -38.81 34.65 0.98
N PHE A 16 -38.13 34.17 2.02
CA PHE A 16 -38.69 33.12 2.87
C PHE A 16 -38.26 33.36 4.33
N LYS A 17 -39.19 33.91 5.12
CA LYS A 17 -39.08 34.01 6.58
C LYS A 17 -39.26 32.61 7.17
N ASN A 18 -38.28 32.13 7.94
CA ASN A 18 -38.42 30.91 8.74
C ASN A 18 -39.22 31.20 10.05
N PRO A 19 -40.26 30.41 10.39
CA PRO A 19 -40.89 30.44 11.72
C PRO A 19 -40.07 29.66 12.77
N PRO A 20 -40.36 29.81 14.08
CA PRO A 20 -39.36 29.67 15.14
C PRO A 20 -39.03 28.23 15.54
N ILE A 21 -37.82 28.13 16.09
CA ILE A 21 -37.10 26.96 16.57
C ILE A 21 -37.89 26.24 17.67
N ASN A 22 -38.08 24.93 17.53
CA ASN A 22 -38.31 24.03 18.66
C ASN A 22 -37.10 23.13 18.84
N HIS A 23 -36.53 23.22 20.04
CA HIS A 23 -35.38 22.49 20.56
C HIS A 23 -35.52 20.97 20.36
N HIS A 24 -34.56 20.33 19.69
CA HIS A 24 -33.95 19.08 20.15
C HIS A 24 -32.52 18.99 19.57
N LEU A 25 -31.53 19.13 20.48
CA LEU A 25 -30.12 18.76 20.33
C LEU A 25 -29.99 17.36 19.70
N ALA A 26 -28.97 17.00 18.90
CA ALA A 26 -27.60 17.50 18.85
C ALA A 26 -27.03 17.41 17.42
N ALA A 27 -26.24 18.43 17.05
CA ALA A 27 -25.40 18.41 15.86
C ALA A 27 -24.29 17.35 16.01
N ARG A 28 -24.25 16.40 15.08
CA ARG A 28 -23.19 15.40 14.96
C ARG A 28 -21.95 16.09 14.39
N ALA A 29 -20.87 16.16 15.18
CA ALA A 29 -19.59 16.72 14.75
C ALA A 29 -19.01 15.91 13.56
N PRO A 30 -18.30 16.57 12.61
CA PRO A 30 -17.68 15.89 11.49
C PRO A 30 -16.51 15.02 11.97
N ASN A 31 -16.63 13.71 11.72
CA ASN A 31 -15.60 12.66 11.70
C ASN A 31 -14.22 13.08 12.23
N GLN A 32 -14.08 13.07 13.55
CA GLN A 32 -12.79 12.92 14.20
C GLN A 32 -12.30 11.51 13.85
N MET A 33 -11.23 11.41 13.05
CA MET A 33 -10.46 10.18 12.94
C MET A 33 -9.89 9.90 14.32
N ASP A 34 -10.63 9.10 15.08
CA ASP A 34 -10.26 8.64 16.39
C ASP A 34 -9.15 7.61 16.17
N PHE A 35 -7.89 8.05 16.20
CA PHE A 35 -6.74 7.15 16.35
C PHE A 35 -6.82 6.55 17.76
N LYS A 36 -7.80 5.66 17.97
CA LYS A 36 -7.88 4.85 19.16
C LYS A 36 -6.57 4.08 19.22
N SER A 37 -5.78 4.42 20.22
CA SER A 37 -4.59 3.70 20.67
C SER A 37 -4.69 2.22 20.31
N PHE A 38 -3.73 1.75 19.51
CA PHE A 38 -3.64 0.36 19.09
C PHE A 38 -3.45 -0.52 20.34
N ASP A 39 -4.49 -1.24 20.74
CA ASP A 39 -4.37 -2.21 21.82
C ASP A 39 -3.44 -3.33 21.38
N ALA A 40 -2.26 -3.39 22.00
CA ALA A 40 -1.26 -4.39 21.68
C ALA A 40 -1.75 -5.82 21.93
N ALA A 41 -2.68 -6.02 22.88
CA ALA A 41 -3.28 -7.33 23.12
C ALA A 41 -4.21 -7.73 21.97
N LEU A 42 -5.08 -6.82 21.54
CA LEU A 42 -5.97 -7.04 20.39
C LEU A 42 -5.18 -7.29 19.10
N CYS A 43 -4.05 -6.59 18.92
CA CYS A 43 -3.17 -6.82 17.79
C CYS A 43 -2.54 -8.21 17.84
N ARG A 44 -2.02 -8.64 19.00
CA ARG A 44 -1.47 -9.99 19.17
C ARG A 44 -2.51 -11.06 18.89
N GLU A 45 -3.73 -10.91 19.40
CA GLU A 45 -4.83 -11.84 19.12
C GLU A 45 -5.16 -11.91 17.63
N SER A 46 -5.29 -10.74 16.98
CA SER A 46 -5.51 -10.65 15.54
C SER A 46 -4.40 -11.33 14.73
N LEU A 47 -3.13 -11.15 15.14
CA LEU A 47 -1.98 -11.80 14.52
C LEU A 47 -2.01 -13.33 14.64
N LEU A 48 -2.47 -13.88 15.78
CA LEU A 48 -2.61 -15.32 15.98
C LEU A 48 -3.67 -15.92 15.03
N SER A 49 -4.73 -15.18 14.75
CA SER A 49 -5.80 -15.62 13.84
C SER A 49 -5.49 -15.41 12.35
N TYR A 50 -4.42 -14.69 12.00
CA TYR A 50 -4.16 -14.24 10.63
C TYR A 50 -4.14 -15.37 9.59
N ASP A 51 -3.46 -16.48 9.89
CA ASP A 51 -3.35 -17.60 8.95
C ASP A 51 -4.70 -18.28 8.70
N ALA A 52 -5.60 -18.29 9.69
CA ALA A 52 -6.96 -18.78 9.54
C ALA A 52 -7.77 -17.84 8.63
N VAL A 53 -7.68 -16.52 8.87
CA VAL A 53 -8.35 -15.50 8.07
C VAL A 53 -7.89 -15.53 6.61
N ILE A 54 -6.59 -15.63 6.34
CA ILE A 54 -6.07 -15.70 4.96
C ILE A 54 -6.60 -16.92 4.21
N LYS A 55 -6.73 -18.07 4.90
CA LYS A 55 -7.31 -19.28 4.32
C LYS A 55 -8.80 -19.14 4.04
N GLU A 56 -9.54 -18.49 4.94
CA GLU A 56 -10.99 -18.27 4.82
C GLU A 56 -11.39 -17.25 3.76
N LEU A 57 -10.52 -16.29 3.43
CA LEU A 57 -10.81 -15.29 2.39
C LEU A 57 -11.03 -15.89 1.00
N GLU A 58 -10.67 -17.17 0.77
CA GLU A 58 -10.84 -17.95 -0.48
C GLU A 58 -10.44 -17.20 -1.76
N LYS A 59 -9.54 -16.21 -1.63
CA LYS A 59 -8.98 -15.48 -2.77
C LYS A 59 -7.96 -16.37 -3.46
N HIS A 60 -8.12 -16.52 -4.77
CA HIS A 60 -7.29 -17.37 -5.59
C HIS A 60 -5.78 -17.18 -5.31
N ASN A 61 -5.11 -18.26 -4.90
CA ASN A 61 -3.69 -18.36 -4.56
C ASN A 61 -3.17 -17.44 -3.44
N LEU A 62 -4.03 -16.71 -2.72
CA LEU A 62 -3.59 -15.74 -1.71
C LEU A 62 -2.80 -16.40 -0.58
N ALA A 63 -3.27 -17.55 -0.05
CA ALA A 63 -2.59 -18.25 1.04
C ALA A 63 -1.17 -18.70 0.64
N THR A 64 -1.01 -19.23 -0.57
CA THR A 64 0.30 -19.64 -1.11
C THR A 64 1.22 -18.44 -1.32
N LEU A 65 0.70 -17.36 -1.91
CA LEU A 65 1.45 -16.12 -2.14
C LEU A 65 1.86 -15.45 -0.82
N ASP A 66 1.02 -15.53 0.20
CA ASP A 66 1.30 -14.97 1.53
C ASP A 66 2.36 -15.77 2.27
N ASN A 67 2.30 -17.11 2.22
CA ASN A 67 3.36 -17.97 2.72
C ASN A 67 4.71 -17.68 2.04
N PHE A 68 4.70 -17.51 0.71
CA PHE A 68 5.90 -17.12 -0.02
C PHE A 68 6.49 -15.81 0.50
N TYR A 69 5.68 -14.75 0.65
CA TYR A 69 6.17 -13.45 1.11
C TYR A 69 6.66 -13.48 2.57
N ARG A 70 5.91 -14.11 3.49
CA ARG A 70 6.21 -14.07 4.93
C ARG A 70 7.31 -15.03 5.35
N ASN A 71 7.40 -16.20 4.71
CA ASN A 71 8.23 -17.30 5.19
C ASN A 71 9.34 -17.67 4.21
N GLU A 72 9.06 -17.75 2.91
CA GLU A 72 10.05 -18.24 1.93
C GLU A 72 11.01 -17.14 1.49
N LEU A 73 10.48 -15.98 1.10
CA LEU A 73 11.25 -14.88 0.54
C LEU A 73 12.33 -14.36 1.50
N PRO A 74 12.05 -14.08 2.80
CA PRO A 74 13.10 -13.65 3.72
C PRO A 74 14.24 -14.67 3.81
N ASN A 75 13.92 -15.96 3.88
CA ASN A 75 14.92 -17.03 3.90
C ASN A 75 15.76 -17.08 2.62
N LEU A 76 15.14 -16.89 1.45
CA LEU A 76 15.84 -16.86 0.17
C LEU A 76 16.82 -15.67 0.06
N LEU A 77 16.43 -14.50 0.57
CA LEU A 77 17.27 -13.31 0.57
C LEU A 77 18.49 -13.49 1.50
N HIS A 78 18.27 -13.93 2.76
CA HIS A 78 19.35 -14.12 3.74
C HIS A 78 20.31 -15.26 3.37
N ARG A 79 19.84 -16.29 2.65
CA ARG A 79 20.74 -17.34 2.11
C ARG A 79 21.78 -16.81 1.12
N ARG A 80 21.63 -15.59 0.61
CA ARG A 80 22.54 -14.95 -0.34
C ARG A 80 23.47 -13.93 0.34
N ASP A 81 23.39 -13.79 1.66
CA ASP A 81 24.32 -12.95 2.40
C ASP A 81 25.78 -13.43 2.19
N PRO A 82 26.77 -12.52 2.11
CA PRO A 82 26.68 -11.07 2.39
C PRO A 82 26.24 -10.19 1.21
N ASN A 83 25.90 -10.78 0.05
CA ASN A 83 25.49 -10.05 -1.15
C ASN A 83 24.04 -10.38 -1.53
N PRO A 84 23.06 -10.00 -0.69
CA PRO A 84 21.65 -10.31 -0.91
C PRO A 84 21.13 -9.64 -2.20
N TYR A 85 20.17 -10.30 -2.85
CA TYR A 85 19.44 -9.76 -3.99
C TYR A 85 18.11 -10.49 -4.16
N ILE A 86 17.15 -9.84 -4.81
CA ILE A 86 15.91 -10.48 -5.29
C ILE A 86 16.03 -10.77 -6.79
N THR A 87 15.45 -11.87 -7.26
CA THR A 87 15.35 -12.18 -8.70
C THR A 87 14.10 -11.56 -9.32
N THR A 88 14.05 -11.46 -10.66
CA THR A 88 12.84 -11.02 -11.37
C THR A 88 11.63 -11.93 -11.05
N ASP A 89 11.83 -13.24 -10.93
CA ASP A 89 10.77 -14.20 -10.62
C ASP A 89 10.22 -14.00 -9.20
N GLU A 90 11.11 -13.81 -8.22
CA GLU A 90 10.74 -13.54 -6.84
C GLU A 90 10.00 -12.19 -6.71
N LEU A 91 10.48 -11.16 -7.41
CA LEU A 91 9.83 -9.86 -7.47
C LEU A 91 8.45 -9.94 -8.14
N SER A 92 8.30 -10.78 -9.17
CA SER A 92 7.02 -11.04 -9.84
C SER A 92 6.01 -11.67 -8.88
N ARG A 93 6.42 -12.72 -8.14
CA ARG A 93 5.57 -13.37 -7.13
C ARG A 93 5.21 -12.42 -5.99
N LEU A 94 6.15 -11.61 -5.50
CA LEU A 94 5.87 -10.58 -4.50
C LEU A 94 4.81 -9.59 -5.02
N ARG A 95 4.89 -9.22 -6.30
CA ARG A 95 3.91 -8.32 -6.90
C ARG A 95 2.53 -8.98 -7.03
N GLU A 96 2.47 -10.25 -7.39
CA GLU A 96 1.23 -11.04 -7.40
C GLU A 96 0.60 -11.10 -6.02
N TRP A 97 1.38 -11.43 -4.98
CA TRP A 97 0.94 -11.40 -3.58
C TRP A 97 0.31 -10.05 -3.23
N LYS A 98 1.00 -8.95 -3.57
CA LYS A 98 0.51 -7.62 -3.26
C LYS A 98 -0.79 -7.26 -3.99
N LEU A 99 -0.94 -7.69 -5.24
CA LEU A 99 -2.16 -7.45 -6.02
C LEU A 99 -3.33 -8.33 -5.57
N ALA A 100 -3.06 -9.55 -5.08
CA ALA A 100 -4.07 -10.46 -4.54
C ALA A 100 -4.71 -9.93 -3.24
N ARG A 101 -3.97 -9.15 -2.45
CA ARG A 101 -4.48 -8.50 -1.23
C ARG A 101 -5.36 -7.30 -1.50
N GLY A 102 -5.19 -6.63 -2.65
CA GLY A 102 -5.91 -5.40 -3.01
C GLY A 102 -6.79 -5.55 -4.26
N LYS A 103 -7.00 -4.42 -4.96
CA LYS A 103 -7.68 -4.41 -6.26
C LYS A 103 -6.77 -5.03 -7.32
N TRP A 104 -7.22 -6.12 -7.93
CA TRP A 104 -6.49 -6.80 -9.01
C TRP A 104 -6.30 -5.86 -10.22
N ARG A 105 -5.04 -5.67 -10.63
CA ARG A 105 -4.65 -4.82 -11.77
C ARG A 105 -3.59 -5.54 -12.60
N PRO A 106 -3.97 -6.46 -13.51
CA PRO A 106 -3.05 -7.39 -14.16
C PRO A 106 -2.01 -6.70 -15.05
N ARG A 107 -2.34 -5.53 -15.63
CA ARG A 107 -1.39 -4.70 -16.40
C ARG A 107 -0.15 -4.28 -15.60
N LEU A 108 -0.22 -4.32 -14.27
CA LEU A 108 0.94 -4.02 -13.44
C LEU A 108 1.95 -5.18 -13.48
N LEU A 109 1.50 -6.43 -13.49
CA LEU A 109 2.40 -7.60 -13.48
C LEU A 109 3.35 -7.62 -14.68
N SER A 110 2.84 -7.27 -15.88
CA SER A 110 3.62 -7.30 -17.11
C SER A 110 4.85 -6.39 -17.10
N PHE A 111 4.87 -5.34 -16.27
CA PHE A 111 6.05 -4.47 -16.17
C PHE A 111 7.22 -5.14 -15.44
N VAL A 112 6.94 -5.94 -14.42
CA VAL A 112 7.99 -6.59 -13.62
C VAL A 112 8.46 -7.88 -14.29
N SER A 113 7.56 -8.67 -14.87
CA SER A 113 7.93 -9.90 -15.58
C SER A 113 8.83 -9.64 -16.81
N SER A 114 8.82 -8.43 -17.37
CA SER A 114 9.69 -8.03 -18.47
C SER A 114 11.03 -7.43 -18.03
N LEU A 115 11.29 -7.31 -16.73
CA LEU A 115 12.55 -6.74 -16.24
C LEU A 115 13.71 -7.70 -16.46
N ASN A 116 14.85 -7.13 -16.84
CA ASN A 116 16.10 -7.87 -16.91
C ASN A 116 16.55 -8.29 -15.50
N ASP A 117 16.82 -9.58 -15.30
CA ASP A 117 17.17 -10.14 -13.99
C ASP A 117 18.46 -9.53 -13.42
N ALA A 118 19.47 -9.25 -14.25
CA ALA A 118 20.69 -8.61 -13.76
C ALA A 118 20.43 -7.18 -13.24
N ALA A 119 19.54 -6.42 -13.89
CA ALA A 119 19.14 -5.10 -13.42
C ALA A 119 18.37 -5.16 -12.08
N VAL A 120 17.49 -6.16 -11.91
CA VAL A 120 16.77 -6.36 -10.65
C VAL A 120 17.73 -6.73 -9.51
N ARG A 121 18.69 -7.62 -9.78
CA ARG A 121 19.72 -8.00 -8.80
C ARG A 121 20.62 -6.84 -8.41
N ASP A 122 21.10 -6.07 -9.38
CA ASP A 122 21.95 -4.90 -9.12
C ASP A 122 21.23 -3.83 -8.29
N ALA A 123 20.00 -3.47 -8.68
CA ALA A 123 19.19 -2.50 -7.95
C ALA A 123 18.87 -2.97 -6.52
N SER A 124 18.48 -4.24 -6.34
CA SER A 124 18.18 -4.78 -5.01
C SER A 124 19.40 -4.94 -4.12
N GLY A 125 20.54 -5.36 -4.66
CA GLY A 125 21.80 -5.42 -3.92
C GLY A 125 22.24 -4.05 -3.40
N LYS A 126 22.16 -3.00 -4.25
CA LYS A 126 22.41 -1.61 -3.84
C LYS A 126 21.43 -1.13 -2.77
N ALA A 127 20.16 -1.51 -2.90
CA ALA A 127 19.13 -1.15 -1.94
C ALA A 127 19.40 -1.76 -0.56
N PHE A 128 19.71 -3.06 -0.50
CA PHE A 128 20.04 -3.74 0.75
C PHE A 128 21.32 -3.20 1.39
N ALA A 129 22.35 -2.93 0.59
CA ALA A 129 23.59 -2.31 1.06
C ALA A 129 23.41 -0.86 1.55
N SER A 130 22.30 -0.19 1.17
CA SER A 130 21.99 1.17 1.62
C SER A 130 21.28 1.22 2.97
N LEU A 131 20.82 0.08 3.50
CA LEU A 131 20.23 0.04 4.84
C LEU A 131 21.29 0.38 5.91
N PRO A 132 20.91 1.09 6.99
CA PRO A 132 19.55 1.43 7.41
C PRO A 132 18.95 2.70 6.78
N ASP A 133 19.58 3.32 5.79
CA ASP A 133 18.99 4.47 5.06
C ASP A 133 17.87 3.99 4.12
N VAL A 134 16.65 3.91 4.67
CA VAL A 134 15.45 3.46 3.96
C VAL A 134 15.12 4.36 2.77
N SER A 135 15.34 5.67 2.88
CA SER A 135 15.04 6.61 1.80
C SER A 135 15.94 6.35 0.59
N LYS A 136 17.24 6.16 0.84
CA LYS A 136 18.19 5.77 -0.21
C LYS A 136 17.87 4.40 -0.77
N ALA A 137 17.61 3.41 0.07
CA ALA A 137 17.27 2.04 -0.36
C ALA A 137 16.00 1.99 -1.24
N LEU A 138 14.98 2.81 -0.94
CA LEU A 138 13.81 2.97 -1.80
C LEU A 138 14.17 3.60 -3.15
N GLY A 139 15.07 4.59 -3.15
CA GLY A 139 15.60 5.21 -4.36
C GLY A 139 16.21 4.20 -5.31
N GLU A 140 17.03 3.28 -4.81
CA GLU A 140 17.68 2.23 -5.60
C GLU A 140 16.68 1.27 -6.28
N LEU A 141 15.55 0.96 -5.63
CA LEU A 141 14.53 0.05 -6.19
C LEU A 141 13.53 0.73 -7.12
N THR A 142 13.21 2.01 -6.88
CA THR A 142 12.17 2.73 -7.62
C THR A 142 12.57 3.14 -9.04
N ILE A 143 13.85 2.96 -9.40
CA ILE A 143 14.32 3.07 -10.79
C ILE A 143 13.75 1.96 -11.69
N LEU A 144 13.38 0.81 -11.11
CA LEU A 144 12.87 -0.33 -11.86
C LEU A 144 11.43 -0.06 -12.32
N LYS A 145 11.18 -0.23 -13.62
CA LYS A 145 9.85 0.03 -14.20
C LYS A 145 8.79 -0.84 -13.52
N GLY A 146 7.77 -0.18 -12.97
CA GLY A 146 6.67 -0.85 -12.29
C GLY A 146 6.94 -1.18 -10.82
N VAL A 147 8.12 -0.88 -10.28
CA VAL A 147 8.41 -0.92 -8.85
C VAL A 147 8.21 0.49 -8.28
N GLY A 148 7.06 0.73 -7.66
CA GLY A 148 6.78 1.97 -6.93
C GLY A 148 7.20 1.89 -5.46
N PRO A 149 7.13 2.99 -4.69
CA PRO A 149 7.55 3.04 -3.28
C PRO A 149 6.90 1.97 -2.41
N ALA A 150 5.63 1.68 -2.65
CA ALA A 150 4.91 0.66 -1.90
C ALA A 150 5.42 -0.77 -2.23
N THR A 151 5.92 -1.03 -3.44
CA THR A 151 6.48 -2.35 -3.80
C THR A 151 7.94 -2.43 -3.34
N ALA A 152 8.70 -1.35 -3.48
CA ALA A 152 10.06 -1.25 -2.99
C ALA A 152 10.11 -1.48 -1.46
N SER A 153 9.23 -0.84 -0.69
CA SER A 153 9.15 -1.08 0.77
C SER A 153 8.79 -2.52 1.14
N ALA A 154 8.00 -3.23 0.32
CA ALA A 154 7.72 -4.65 0.55
C ALA A 154 8.97 -5.52 0.40
N VAL A 155 9.82 -5.21 -0.58
CA VAL A 155 11.12 -5.89 -0.81
C VAL A 155 12.06 -5.63 0.37
N LEU A 156 12.16 -4.37 0.81
CA LEU A 156 13.01 -4.00 1.94
C LEU A 156 12.53 -4.63 3.25
N ALA A 157 11.23 -4.63 3.51
CA ALA A 157 10.65 -5.25 4.71
C ALA A 157 10.79 -6.77 4.72
N ALA A 158 10.85 -7.42 3.55
CA ALA A 158 11.12 -8.86 3.47
C ALA A 158 12.58 -9.20 3.83
N TYR A 159 13.53 -8.28 3.59
CA TYR A 159 14.93 -8.47 3.95
C TYR A 159 15.23 -8.02 5.38
N ALA A 160 14.82 -6.80 5.75
CA ALA A 160 15.16 -6.19 7.03
C ALA A 160 13.91 -5.63 7.72
N PRO A 161 12.99 -6.48 8.21
CA PRO A 161 11.71 -6.06 8.80
C PRO A 161 11.89 -5.17 10.04
N ASP A 162 13.00 -5.32 10.78
CA ASP A 162 13.30 -4.51 11.97
C ASP A 162 13.77 -3.08 11.64
N VAL A 163 14.13 -2.83 10.38
CA VAL A 163 14.71 -1.55 9.90
C VAL A 163 13.79 -0.86 8.91
N ALA A 164 13.22 -1.61 7.96
CA ALA A 164 12.46 -1.07 6.85
C ALA A 164 10.96 -1.40 7.01
N PRO A 165 10.10 -0.39 7.29
CA PRO A 165 8.67 -0.61 7.38
C PRO A 165 8.04 -0.89 6.00
N PHE A 166 7.02 -1.73 5.98
CA PHE A 166 6.24 -2.02 4.78
C PHE A 166 5.10 -1.00 4.58
N MET A 167 5.07 -0.32 3.43
CA MET A 167 3.93 0.51 3.03
C MET A 167 2.85 -0.35 2.35
N SER A 168 1.86 -0.78 3.13
CA SER A 168 0.66 -1.43 2.60
C SER A 168 -0.22 -0.42 1.87
N ASN A 169 -0.94 -0.85 0.83
CA ASN A 169 -1.96 -0.01 0.22
C ASN A 169 -3.24 -0.10 1.08
N GLU A 170 -3.61 0.98 1.74
CA GLU A 170 -4.91 1.09 2.44
C GLU A 170 -6.04 0.98 1.40
N VAL A 171 -7.00 0.08 1.63
CA VAL A 171 -8.34 0.19 1.05
C VAL A 171 -9.23 0.67 2.18
N ILE A 172 -9.55 1.97 2.20
CA ILE A 172 -10.73 2.46 2.88
C ILE A 172 -11.91 2.06 1.98
N VAL A 173 -12.71 1.10 2.44
CA VAL A 173 -14.09 0.89 1.98
C VAL A 173 -14.99 0.99 3.20
#